data_AF-A0A552UVU1-F1
#
_entry.id   AF-A0A552UVU1-F1
#
_cell.length_a   1.000
_cell.length_b   1.000
_cell.length_c   1.000
_cell.angle_alpha   90.00
_cell.angle_beta   90.00
_cell.angle_gamma   90.00
#
_symmetry.space_group_name_H-M   'P 1'
#
loop_
_entity.id
_entity.type
_entity.pdbx_description
1 polymer ?
#
loop_
_entity_poly.entity_id
_entity_poly.type
_entity_poly.pdbx_seq_one_letter_code
_entity_poly.pdbx_strand_id
1 'polypeptide(L)'
;MEPVVQQFHFKYHILKRMFTIMPRKRKDISMLYIDYNGAPDNDHVAIKYRFRNAIWFKAEDHKTISNKLVLPKTEGRNEVNLTVHGLFRTSIYKLLLMPDYIQVVKISHN
;
A
#
# COMPACT_ATOMS: atom_id res chain seq x y z
N MET A 1 4.95 -12.58 -19.53
CA MET A 1 4.52 -11.21 -19.90
C MET A 1 5.73 -10.30 -19.81
N GLU A 2 6.10 -9.63 -20.90
CA GLU A 2 7.35 -8.86 -21.01
C GLU A 2 7.43 -7.67 -20.03
N PRO A 3 8.64 -7.35 -19.51
CA PRO A 3 8.84 -6.30 -18.51
C PRO A 3 8.38 -4.90 -18.97
N VAL A 4 8.34 -4.66 -20.29
CA VAL A 4 7.91 -3.39 -20.89
C VAL A 4 6.41 -3.12 -20.66
N VAL A 5 5.56 -4.14 -20.79
CA VAL A 5 4.10 -4.02 -20.65
C VAL A 5 3.71 -3.60 -19.23
N GLN A 6 4.42 -4.14 -18.23
CA GLN A 6 4.18 -3.81 -16.82
C GLN A 6 4.51 -2.35 -16.51
N GLN A 7 5.59 -1.80 -17.08
CA GLN A 7 5.95 -0.40 -16.90
C GLN A 7 4.93 0.54 -17.55
N PHE A 8 4.43 0.21 -18.74
CA PHE A 8 3.39 1.01 -19.40
C PHE A 8 2.09 1.00 -18.59
N HIS A 9 1.64 -0.18 -18.12
CA HIS A 9 0.45 -0.30 -17.30
C HIS A 9 0.56 0.52 -16.00
N PHE A 10 1.74 0.47 -15.35
CA PHE A 10 2.01 1.25 -14.14
C PHE A 10 1.95 2.76 -14.41
N LYS A 11 2.63 3.24 -15.46
CA LYS A 11 2.60 4.67 -15.86
C LYS A 11 1.20 5.14 -16.23
N TYR A 12 0.45 4.34 -16.99
CA TYR A 12 -0.93 4.64 -17.35
C TYR A 12 -1.84 4.72 -16.12
N HIS A 13 -1.70 3.78 -15.17
CA HIS A 13 -2.44 3.80 -13.92
C HIS A 13 -2.16 5.08 -13.12
N ILE A 14 -0.88 5.46 -12.99
CA ILE A 14 -0.46 6.70 -12.34
C ILE A 14 -1.15 7.89 -13.00
N LEU A 15 -1.02 8.04 -14.33
CA LEU A 15 -1.59 9.15 -15.06
C LEU A 15 -3.11 9.25 -14.89
N LYS A 16 -3.82 8.14 -15.04
CA LYS A 16 -5.28 8.06 -14.83
C LYS A 16 -5.67 8.49 -13.42
N ARG A 17 -4.95 8.04 -12.40
CA ARG A 17 -5.21 8.42 -11.00
C ARG A 17 -4.89 9.88 -10.75
N MET A 18 -3.83 10.43 -11.34
CA MET A 18 -3.51 11.86 -11.25
C MET A 18 -4.68 12.71 -11.76
N PHE A 19 -5.19 12.45 -12.97
CA PHE A 19 -6.35 13.17 -13.50
C PHE A 19 -7.63 12.99 -12.67
N THR A 20 -7.80 11.82 -12.02
CA THR A 20 -8.94 11.57 -11.14
C THR A 20 -8.84 12.31 -9.79
N ILE A 21 -7.62 12.54 -9.29
CA ILE A 21 -7.36 13.16 -7.98
C ILE A 21 -7.20 14.67 -8.11
N MET A 22 -6.65 15.17 -9.23
CA MET A 22 -6.41 16.58 -9.50
C MET A 22 -7.62 17.51 -9.23
N PRO A 23 -8.86 17.18 -9.64
CA PRO A 23 -10.02 18.04 -9.40
C PRO A 23 -10.61 17.92 -7.99
N ARG A 24 -10.10 17.04 -7.13
CA ARG A 24 -10.69 16.82 -5.79
C ARG A 24 -10.34 17.96 -4.84
N LYS A 25 -11.34 18.45 -4.09
CA LYS A 25 -11.17 19.49 -3.06
C LYS A 25 -10.18 19.06 -1.96
N ARG A 26 -10.30 17.82 -1.46
CA ARG A 26 -9.37 17.26 -0.46
C ARG A 26 -8.32 16.43 -1.17
N LYS A 27 -7.06 16.85 -1.06
CA LYS A 27 -5.89 16.20 -1.67
C LYS A 27 -5.10 15.33 -0.69
N ASP A 28 -5.49 15.34 0.58
CA ASP A 28 -4.84 14.53 1.61
C ASP A 28 -5.01 13.05 1.35
N ILE A 29 -3.97 12.30 1.68
CA ILE A 29 -3.98 10.85 1.68
C ILE A 29 -4.65 10.42 2.98
N SER A 30 -5.62 9.52 2.88
CA SER A 30 -6.29 9.00 4.07
C SER A 30 -6.52 7.51 3.91
N MET A 31 -6.17 6.73 4.93
CA MET A 31 -6.52 5.32 4.98
C MET A 31 -8.04 5.18 5.14
N LEU A 32 -8.67 4.43 4.24
CA LEU A 32 -10.11 4.14 4.30
C LEU A 32 -10.37 2.86 5.07
N TYR A 33 -9.59 1.82 4.80
CA TYR A 33 -9.58 0.60 5.59
C TYR A 33 -8.23 -0.12 5.44
N ILE A 34 -7.94 -0.95 6.42
CA ILE A 34 -6.89 -1.97 6.38
C ILE A 34 -7.52 -3.25 6.94
N ASP A 35 -7.29 -4.35 6.26
CA ASP A 35 -7.84 -5.66 6.57
C ASP A 35 -6.69 -6.67 6.51
N TYR A 36 -6.64 -7.53 7.52
CA TYR A 36 -5.60 -8.53 7.71
C TYR A 36 -6.24 -9.90 7.57
N ASN A 37 -5.82 -10.63 6.56
CA ASN A 37 -6.21 -12.02 6.37
C ASN A 37 -4.95 -12.89 6.55
N GLY A 38 -4.69 -13.25 7.80
CA GLY A 38 -3.74 -14.29 8.17
C GLY A 38 -4.52 -15.55 8.53
N ALA A 39 -4.81 -16.40 7.54
CA ALA A 39 -5.33 -17.72 7.85
C ALA A 39 -4.26 -18.52 8.60
N PRO A 40 -4.61 -19.29 9.65
CA PRO A 40 -3.64 -20.01 10.46
C PRO A 40 -2.78 -20.99 9.64
N ASP A 41 -3.35 -21.59 8.59
CA ASP A 41 -2.75 -22.60 7.72
C ASP A 41 -1.99 -22.05 6.50
N ASN A 42 -1.91 -20.72 6.33
CA ASN A 42 -1.17 -20.14 5.22
C ASN A 42 0.23 -19.69 5.65
N ASP A 43 1.24 -20.08 4.88
CA ASP A 43 2.62 -19.57 4.98
C ASP A 43 2.75 -18.08 4.64
N HIS A 44 1.64 -17.42 4.29
CA HIS A 44 1.59 -16.04 3.86
C HIS A 44 0.47 -15.28 4.54
N VAL A 45 0.75 -14.02 4.86
CA VAL A 45 -0.23 -13.07 5.36
C VAL A 45 -0.61 -12.10 4.23
N ALA A 46 -1.91 -11.85 4.08
CA ALA A 46 -2.41 -10.91 3.09
C ALA A 46 -2.98 -9.67 3.79
N ILE A 47 -2.36 -8.52 3.55
CA ILE A 47 -2.87 -7.22 3.99
C ILE A 47 -3.61 -6.60 2.82
N LYS A 48 -4.92 -6.41 2.96
CA LYS A 48 -5.70 -5.59 2.04
C LYS A 48 -5.80 -4.19 2.63
N TYR A 49 -5.55 -3.18 1.83
CA TYR A 49 -5.67 -1.80 2.26
C TYR A 49 -6.31 -0.96 1.19
N ARG A 50 -6.94 0.14 1.60
CA ARG A 50 -7.46 1.11 0.66
C ARG A 50 -7.20 2.50 1.18
N PHE A 51 -6.67 3.33 0.30
CA PHE A 51 -6.36 4.71 0.59
C PHE A 51 -7.15 5.63 -0.35
N ARG A 52 -7.66 6.73 0.20
CA ARG A 52 -8.17 7.85 -0.55
C ARG A 52 -6.98 8.66 -1.07
N ASN A 53 -7.09 9.11 -2.32
CA ASN A 53 -6.08 9.92 -3.01
C ASN A 53 -4.69 9.28 -3.14
N ALA A 54 -4.58 7.97 -2.97
CA ALA A 54 -3.39 7.21 -3.32
C ALA A 54 -3.34 6.93 -4.82
N ILE A 55 -2.17 7.14 -5.40
CA ILE A 55 -1.85 6.87 -6.80
C ILE A 55 -1.16 5.51 -6.90
N TRP A 56 -0.13 5.29 -6.10
CA TRP A 56 0.66 4.06 -6.06
C TRP A 56 1.29 3.88 -4.68
N PHE A 57 1.87 2.71 -4.44
CA PHE A 57 2.41 2.28 -3.15
C PHE A 57 3.84 1.78 -3.31
N LYS A 58 4.66 1.97 -2.28
CA LYS A 58 5.95 1.30 -2.13
C LYS A 58 5.89 0.46 -0.85
N ALA A 59 6.02 -0.85 -0.97
CA ALA A 59 6.22 -1.74 0.16
C ALA A 59 7.70 -2.12 0.19
N GLU A 60 8.41 -1.70 1.23
CA GLU A 60 9.86 -1.85 1.32
C GLU A 60 10.58 -1.24 0.10
N ASP A 61 11.15 -2.07 -0.78
CA ASP A 61 11.79 -1.65 -2.04
C ASP A 61 10.98 -1.91 -3.31
N HIS A 62 9.78 -2.47 -3.18
CA HIS A 62 8.94 -2.82 -4.32
C HIS A 62 7.83 -1.78 -4.55
N LYS A 63 7.76 -1.25 -5.78
CA LYS A 63 6.67 -0.36 -6.21
C LYS A 63 5.48 -1.18 -6.69
N THR A 64 4.28 -0.81 -6.28
CA THR A 64 3.05 -1.51 -6.66
C THR A 64 1.86 -0.56 -6.76
N ILE A 65 0.88 -0.94 -7.59
CA ILE A 65 -0.47 -0.32 -7.65
C ILE A 65 -1.52 -1.23 -7.00
N SER A 66 -1.09 -2.40 -6.50
CA SER A 66 -1.97 -3.34 -5.83
C SER A 66 -2.41 -2.79 -4.49
N ASN A 67 -3.69 -2.97 -4.18
CA ASN A 67 -4.29 -2.69 -2.86
C ASN A 67 -4.14 -3.89 -1.90
N LYS A 68 -3.34 -4.88 -2.29
CA LYS A 68 -3.05 -6.09 -1.52
C LYS A 68 -1.54 -6.27 -1.46
N LEU A 69 -1.03 -6.43 -0.26
CA LEU A 69 0.34 -6.84 0.00
C LEU A 69 0.32 -8.26 0.56
N VAL A 70 1.12 -9.13 -0.03
CA VAL A 70 1.30 -10.51 0.44
C VAL A 70 2.72 -10.62 0.94
N LEU A 71 2.86 -11.10 2.17
CA LEU A 71 4.15 -11.24 2.84
C LEU A 71 4.25 -12.66 3.40
N PRO A 72 5.45 -13.23 3.50
CA PRO A 72 5.64 -14.48 4.22
C PRO A 72 5.22 -14.29 5.68
N LYS A 73 4.51 -15.27 6.22
CA LYS A 73 4.16 -15.33 7.64
C LYS A 73 5.47 -15.55 8.40
N THR A 74 5.80 -14.65 9.31
CA THR A 74 6.96 -14.78 10.19
C THR A 74 6.44 -15.02 11.59
N GLU A 75 7.07 -15.93 12.33
CA GLU A 75 6.66 -16.29 13.70
C GLU A 75 6.88 -15.15 14.71
N GLY A 76 7.63 -14.12 14.31
CA GLY A 76 7.93 -12.94 15.11
C GLY A 76 7.25 -11.65 14.65
N ARG A 77 7.59 -10.57 15.36
CA ARG A 77 7.12 -9.21 15.09
C ARG A 77 7.82 -8.65 13.85
N ASN A 78 7.09 -8.53 12.73
CA ASN A 78 7.61 -7.92 11.51
C ASN A 78 7.13 -6.48 11.34
N GLU A 79 8.07 -5.57 11.06
CA GLU A 79 7.79 -4.18 10.72
C GLU A 79 7.87 -3.98 9.21
N VAL A 80 6.79 -3.48 8.61
CA VAL A 80 6.71 -3.21 7.19
C VAL A 80 6.39 -1.75 6.96
N ASN A 81 7.23 -1.10 6.16
CA ASN A 81 7.00 0.28 5.75
C ASN A 81 6.18 0.30 4.45
N LEU A 82 4.93 0.73 4.56
CA LEU A 82 4.05 1.00 3.42
C LEU A 82 4.07 2.50 3.13
N THR A 83 4.77 2.89 2.07
CA THR A 83 4.76 4.27 1.58
C THR A 83 3.64 4.44 0.58
N VAL A 84 2.74 5.37 0.86
CA VAL A 84 1.60 5.73 0.02
C VAL A 84 1.92 7.02 -0.70
N HIS A 85 1.96 6.97 -2.03
CA HIS A 85 2.23 8.15 -2.84
C HIS A 85 0.92 8.72 -3.39
N GLY A 86 0.63 9.97 -3.03
CA GLY A 86 -0.44 10.78 -3.60
C GLY A 86 0.11 11.72 -4.68
N LEU A 87 -0.74 12.66 -5.11
CA LEU A 87 -0.37 13.59 -6.19
C LEU A 87 0.68 14.63 -5.77
N PHE A 88 0.61 15.12 -4.52
CA PHE A 88 1.50 16.18 -4.01
C PHE A 88 2.15 15.85 -2.67
N ARG A 89 1.74 14.75 -2.04
CA ARG A 89 2.17 14.36 -0.70
C ARG A 89 2.49 12.88 -0.70
N THR A 90 3.37 12.49 0.20
CA THR A 90 3.66 11.08 0.47
C THR A 90 3.34 10.80 1.94
N SER A 91 2.83 9.62 2.23
CA SER A 91 2.55 9.22 3.61
C SER A 91 3.14 7.85 3.88
N ILE A 92 3.95 7.74 4.92
CA ILE A 92 4.60 6.50 5.31
C ILE A 92 3.82 5.91 6.47
N TYR A 93 3.31 4.70 6.28
CA TYR A 93 2.61 3.90 7.26
C TYR A 93 3.54 2.79 7.74
N LYS A 94 3.90 2.83 9.02
CA LYS A 94 4.59 1.72 9.67
C LYS A 94 3.56 0.70 10.13
N LEU A 95 3.56 -0.45 9.49
CA LEU A 95 2.68 -1.57 9.79
C LEU A 95 3.44 -2.59 10.63
N LEU A 96 2.85 -2.96 11.75
CA LEU A 96 3.36 -4.01 12.60
C LEU A 96 2.50 -5.25 12.43
N LEU A 97 3.12 -6.29 11.89
CA LEU A 97 2.53 -7.59 11.69
C LEU A 97 2.77 -8.41 12.96
N MET A 98 1.66 -8.82 13.58
CA MET A 98 1.64 -9.86 14.60
C MET A 98 0.99 -11.11 13.99
N PRO A 99 1.13 -12.30 14.61
CA PRO A 99 0.56 -13.54 14.09
C PRO A 99 -0.94 -13.43 13.78
N ASP A 100 -1.70 -12.77 14.66
CA ASP A 100 -3.17 -12.74 14.61
C ASP A 100 -3.77 -11.40 14.16
N TYR A 101 -2.98 -10.32 14.15
CA TYR A 101 -3.48 -8.98 13.80
C TYR A 101 -2.40 -8.05 13.26
N ILE A 102 -2.84 -6.94 12.67
CA ILE A 102 -1.98 -5.85 12.21
C ILE A 102 -2.21 -4.59 13.02
N GLN A 103 -1.14 -3.87 13.33
CA GLN A 103 -1.21 -2.58 14.01
C GLN A 103 -0.52 -1.50 13.17
N VAL A 104 -1.18 -0.36 12.99
CA VAL A 104 -0.53 0.82 12.40
C VAL A 104 0.17 1.59 13.51
N VAL A 105 1.49 1.56 13.52
CA VAL A 105 2.31 2.11 14.62
C VAL A 105 2.59 3.59 14.43
N LYS A 106 2.85 4.02 13.20
CA LYS A 106 3.19 5.40 12.91
C LYS A 106 2.73 5.81 11.52
N ILE A 107 2.22 7.03 11.43
CA ILE A 107 1.90 7.72 10.18
C ILE A 107 2.80 8.95 10.11
N SER A 108 3.65 9.01 9.09
CA SER A 108 4.49 10.18 8.81
C SER A 108 4.07 10.80 7.48
N HIS A 109 3.83 12.11 7.47
CA HIS A 109 3.52 12.85 6.24
C HIS A 109 4.79 13.53 5.76
N ASN A 110 5.12 13.37 4.48
CA ASN A 110 6.26 13.99 3.82
C ASN A 110 5.79 14.74 2.57
#